data_AF-A0A973L9W4-F1
#
_entry.id   AF-A0A973L9W4-F1
#
_cell.length_a   1.000
_cell.length_b   1.000
_cell.length_c   1.000
_cell.angle_alpha   90.00
_cell.angle_beta   90.00
_cell.angle_gamma   90.00
#
_symmetry.space_group_name_H-M   'P 1'
#
loop_
_entity.id
_entity.type
_entity.pdbx_description
1 polymer ?
#
loop_
_entity_poly.entity_id
_entity_poly.type
_entity_poly.pdbx_seq_one_letter_code
_entity_poly.pdbx_strand_id
1 'polypeptide(L)' 'MDRVDLEALVVRLVDQVQRDGYAVEYEVEDPASLRELLRHEARHRGIRIQTGTVTADERAVWVYRPAEGESPRTSEEAE' A
#
# COMPACT_ATOMS: atom_id res chain seq x y z
N MET A 1 10.26 12.74 -7.93
CA MET A 1 9.41 13.24 -6.81
C MET A 1 10.31 13.71 -5.66
N ASP A 2 10.03 14.85 -4.99
CA ASP A 2 10.80 15.28 -3.81
C ASP A 2 10.41 14.46 -2.56
N ARG A 3 11.27 14.38 -1.55
CA ARG A 3 11.03 13.58 -0.33
C ARG A 3 9.74 13.98 0.41
N VAL A 4 9.41 15.27 0.39
CA VAL A 4 8.20 15.83 1.04
C VAL A 4 6.93 15.39 0.30
N ASP A 5 6.98 15.29 -1.03
CA ASP A 5 5.85 14.83 -1.83
C ASP A 5 5.55 13.35 -1.57
N LEU A 6 6.60 12.54 -1.35
CA LEU A 6 6.46 11.12 -1.05
C LEU A 6 5.84 10.87 0.33
N GLU A 7 6.25 11.62 1.36
CA GLU A 7 5.66 11.50 2.70
C GLU A 7 4.18 11.92 2.71
N ALA A 8 3.83 13.02 2.02
CA ALA A 8 2.45 13.45 1.87
C ALA A 8 1.59 12.42 1.10
N LEU A 9 2.15 11.82 0.06
CA LEU A 9 1.50 10.74 -0.70
C LEU A 9 1.20 9.53 0.20
N VAL A 10 2.18 9.09 1.00
CA VAL A 10 2.03 7.96 1.92
C VAL A 10 0.91 8.22 2.93
N VAL A 11 0.89 9.40 3.55
CA VAL A 11 -0.18 9.81 4.49
C VAL A 11 -1.55 9.75 3.82
N ARG A 12 -1.67 10.34 2.63
CA ARG A 12 -2.93 10.35 1.86
C ARG A 12 -3.44 8.94 1.56
N LEU A 13 -2.55 8.04 1.14
CA LEU A 13 -2.91 6.66 0.81
C LEU A 13 -3.34 5.87 2.05
N VAL A 14 -2.67 6.05 3.18
CA VAL A 14 -3.06 5.40 4.44
C VAL A 14 -4.42 5.92 4.94
N ASP A 15 -4.67 7.22 4.83
CA ASP A 15 -5.98 7.81 5.15
C ASP A 15 -7.09 7.23 4.27
N GLN A 16 -6.83 7.09 2.97
CA GLN A 16 -7.76 6.49 2.02
C GLN A 16 -8.04 5.02 2.37
N VAL A 17 -7.01 4.22 2.68
CA VAL A 17 -7.17 2.82 3.11
C VAL A 17 -7.96 2.72 4.42
N GLN A 18 -7.77 3.66 5.34
CA GLN A 18 -8.53 3.68 6.58
C GLN A 18 -10.02 3.99 6.36
N ARG A 19 -10.32 4.87 5.41
CA ARG A 19 -11.69 5.30 5.05
C ARG A 19 -12.42 4.27 4.20
N ASP A 20 -11.78 3.82 3.13
CA ASP A 20 -12.41 3.06 2.05
C ASP A 20 -12.00 1.58 2.05
N GLY A 21 -11.02 1.19 2.87
CA GLY A 21 -10.50 -0.18 2.97
C GLY A 21 -9.45 -0.54 1.92
N TYR A 22 -9.27 0.29 0.89
CA TYR A 22 -8.28 0.07 -0.18
C TYR A 22 -7.80 1.39 -0.80
N ALA A 23 -6.62 1.37 -1.41
CA ALA A 23 -6.13 2.41 -2.29
C ALA A 23 -5.18 1.82 -3.35
N VAL A 24 -5.08 2.50 -4.49
CA VAL A 24 -4.16 2.15 -5.58
C VAL A 24 -3.48 3.43 -6.06
N GLU A 25 -2.18 3.36 -6.28
CA GLU A 25 -1.38 4.43 -6.87
C GLU A 25 -0.70 3.92 -8.14
N TYR A 26 -0.67 4.76 -9.18
CA TYR A 26 -0.15 4.43 -10.50
C TYR A 26 1.10 5.23 -10.81
N GLU A 27 1.83 4.84 -11.86
CA GLU A 27 3.01 5.55 -12.36
C GLU A 27 4.10 5.77 -11.28
N VAL A 28 4.14 4.89 -10.28
CA VAL A 28 5.10 4.95 -9.19
C VAL A 28 6.51 4.73 -9.73
N GLU A 29 7.41 5.67 -9.45
CA GLU A 29 8.82 5.58 -9.84
C GLU A 29 9.55 4.45 -9.10
N ASP A 30 9.28 4.31 -7.80
CA ASP A 30 9.85 3.24 -6.96
C ASP A 30 8.77 2.56 -6.09
N PRO A 31 8.11 1.52 -6.62
CA PRO A 31 7.08 0.75 -5.94
C PRO A 31 7.55 0.10 -4.64
N ALA A 32 8.82 -0.30 -4.56
CA ALA A 32 9.36 -0.98 -3.38
C ALA A 32 9.44 -0.03 -2.20
N SER A 33 10.02 1.17 -2.40
CA SER A 33 10.11 2.20 -1.37
C SER A 33 8.73 2.69 -0.93
N LEU A 34 7.80 2.93 -1.87
CA LEU A 34 6.45 3.33 -1.52
C LEU A 34 5.76 2.29 -0.62
N ARG A 35 5.88 1.00 -0.95
CA ARG A 35 5.32 -0.09 -0.15
C ARG A 35 5.94 -0.21 1.25
N GLU A 36 7.23 0.08 1.39
CA GLU A 36 7.89 0.10 2.69
C GLU A 36 7.38 1.26 3.55
N LEU A 37 7.30 2.45 2.97
CA LEU A 37 6.78 3.64 3.66
C LEU A 37 5.31 3.49 4.07
N LEU A 38 4.47 2.92 3.19
CA LEU A 38 3.07 2.61 3.52
C LEU A 38 2.99 1.66 4.72
N ARG A 39 3.81 0.60 4.76
CA ARG A 39 3.85 -0.33 5.88
C ARG A 39 4.35 0.33 7.16
N HIS A 40 5.33 1.21 7.06
CA HIS A 40 5.85 1.97 8.20
C HIS A 40 4.77 2.88 8.80
N GLU A 41 4.12 3.70 7.96
CA GLU A 41 3.09 4.65 8.39
C GLU A 41 1.85 3.94 8.95
N ALA A 42 1.38 2.89 8.27
CA ALA A 42 0.24 2.11 8.76
C ALA A 42 0.55 1.47 10.12
N ARG A 43 1.76 0.92 10.31
CA ARG A 43 2.20 0.37 11.60
C ARG A 43 2.27 1.45 12.68
N HIS A 44 2.78 2.63 12.36
CA HIS A 44 2.81 3.76 13.28
C HIS A 44 1.40 4.16 13.77
N ARG A 45 0.40 4.03 12.90
CA ARG A 45 -1.02 4.28 13.22
C ARG A 45 -1.79 3.09 13.78
N GLY A 46 -1.13 1.94 13.98
CA GLY A 46 -1.80 0.72 14.45
C GLY A 46 -2.76 0.09 13.44
N ILE A 47 -2.62 0.41 12.15
CA ILE A 47 -3.44 -0.12 11.06
C ILE A 47 -2.70 -1.30 10.43
N ARG A 48 -3.40 -2.43 10.32
CA ARG A 48 -2.90 -3.57 9.53
C ARG A 48 -3.26 -3.36 8.06
N ILE A 49 -2.25 -3.39 7.19
CA ILE A 49 -2.44 -3.31 5.74
C ILE A 49 -1.68 -4.43 5.03
N GLN A 50 -2.09 -4.73 3.81
CA GLN A 50 -1.37 -5.54 2.84
C GLN A 50 -1.07 -4.70 1.61
N THR A 51 0.11 -4.89 1.00
CA THR A 51 0.56 -4.11 -0.15
C THR A 51 1.21 -5.01 -1.20
N GLY A 52 1.01 -4.68 -2.46
CA GLY A 52 1.65 -5.36 -3.58
C GLY A 52 1.72 -4.46 -4.81
N THR A 53 2.27 -5.02 -5.88
CA THR A 53 2.27 -4.40 -7.21
C THR A 53 1.25 -5.09 -8.10
N VAL A 54 0.78 -4.40 -9.14
CA VAL A 54 -0.08 -5.02 -10.16
C VAL A 54 0.81 -5.77 -11.15
N THR A 55 0.53 -7.04 -11.42
CA THR A 55 1.37 -7.86 -12.31
C THR A 55 1.45 -7.32 -13.74
N ALA A 56 0.38 -6.67 -14.21
CA ALA A 56 0.32 -6.06 -15.53
C ALA A 56 1.03 -4.70 -15.63
N ASP A 57 1.31 -4.07 -14.48
CA ASP A 57 1.99 -2.79 -14.40
C ASP A 57 2.79 -2.73 -13.09
N GLU A 58 4.08 -3.04 -13.18
CA GLU A 58 4.99 -3.04 -12.03
C GLU A 58 5.11 -1.66 -11.39
N ARG A 59 4.65 -0.59 -12.05
CA ARG A 59 4.62 0.78 -11.53
C ARG A 59 3.31 1.13 -10.80
N ALA A 60 2.39 0.19 -10.66
CA ALA A 60 1.18 0.37 -9.86
C ALA A 60 1.32 -0.36 -8.52
N VAL A 61 1.04 0.36 -7.43
CA VAL A 61 1.02 -0.18 -6.05
C VAL A 61 -0.41 -0.21 -5.55
N TRP A 62 -0.86 -1.38 -5.09
CA TRP A 62 -2.11 -1.52 -4.37
C TRP A 62 -1.86 -1.69 -2.87
N VAL A 63 -2.80 -1.18 -2.08
CA VAL A 63 -2.83 -1.36 -0.63
C VAL A 63 -4.26 -1.62 -0.18
N TYR A 64 -4.46 -2.57 0.73
CA TYR A 64 -5.77 -2.81 1.34
C TYR A 64 -5.66 -3.14 2.82
N ARG A 65 -6.73 -2.86 3.55
CA ARG A 65 -6.90 -3.21 4.96
C ARG A 65 -7.69 -4.52 5.05
N PRO A 66 -7.09 -5.63 5.49
CA PRO A 66 -7.84 -6.87 5.73
C PRO A 66 -8.88 -6.66 6.85
N ALA A 67 -10.02 -7.32 6.72
CA ALA A 67 -11.03 -7.37 7.78
C ALA A 67 -10.48 -8.08 9.04
N GLU A 68 -11.04 -7.79 10.21
CA GLU A 68 -10.64 -8.49 11.44
C GLU A 68 -10.95 -9.99 11.31
N GLY A 69 -9.89 -10.82 11.29
CA GLY A 69 -9.98 -12.27 11.10
C GLY A 69 -9.63 -12.75 9.69
N GLU A 70 -9.39 -11.86 8.72
CA GLU A 70 -8.88 -12.23 7.41
C GLU A 70 -7.38 -12.56 7.52
N SER A 71 -7.03 -13.84 7.35
CA SER A 71 -5.64 -14.26 7.21
C SER A 71 -5.05 -13.64 5.93
N PRO A 72 -3.79 -13.17 5.97
CA PRO A 72 -3.19 -12.59 4.80
C PRO A 72 -3.15 -13.68 3.71
N ARG A 73 -3.87 -13.47 2.61
CA ARG A 73 -3.64 -14.28 1.42
C ARG A 73 -2.24 -13.92 0.94
N THR A 74 -1.28 -14.75 1.28
CA THR A 74 0.01 -14.77 0.59
C THR A 74 -0.30 -15.01 -0.87
N SER A 75 0.16 -14.09 -1.73
CA SER A 75 0.13 -14.22 -3.19
C SER A 75 1.16 -15.27 -3.65
N GLU A 76 1.04 -16.48 -3.11
CA GLU A 76 1.51 -17.73 -3.69
C GLU A 76 0.23 -18.38 -4.23
N GLU A 77 0.24 -18.94 -5.44
CA GLU A 77 -0.95 -19.27 -6.26
C GLU A 77 -1.50 -18.12 -7.12
N ALA A 78 -0.61 -17.51 -7.92
CA ALA A 78 -0.93 -17.34 -9.32
C ALA A 78 0.23 -17.94 -10.12
N GLU A 79 -0.10 -19.00 -10.86
CA GLU A 79 0.73 -19.85 -11.73
C GLU A 79 1.41 -21.08 -11.10
#